data_AF-A0A6I1KGD5-F1
#
_entry.id   AF-A0A6I1KGD5-F1
#
_cell.length_a   1.000
_cell.length_b   1.000
_cell.length_c   1.000
_cell.angle_alpha   90.00
_cell.angle_beta   90.00
_cell.angle_gamma   90.00
#
_symmetry.space_group_name_H-M   'P 1'
#
loop_
_entity.id
_entity.type
_entity.pdbx_description
1 polymer ?
#
loop_
_entity_poly.entity_id
_entity_poly.type
_entity_poly.pdbx_seq_one_letter_code
_entity_poly.pdbx_strand_id
1 'polypeptide(L)'
;MTHASENVISYRKQNVQPSATAVNPLCSQPLYRTPPAPRLQMTDLTQLLLSDFIFLLGIQAVLALFLIYAAFRQWQGGRKTITGRGGVTASVKRGQGSWDTLHLAYGISSILAVQVISASEAFKGWKVALITADLAALIYLYYYNGWFRNKVIGVVNKSRGLEEQF
;
A
#
# COMPACT_ATOMS: atom_id res chain seq x y z
N MET A 1 -34.45 -3.54 -24.66
CA MET A 1 -34.51 -4.99 -24.38
C MET A 1 -33.60 -5.67 -25.39
N THR A 2 -32.35 -5.92 -25.04
CA THR A 2 -31.39 -6.65 -25.89
C THR A 2 -30.52 -7.50 -24.97
N HIS A 3 -30.68 -8.80 -25.13
CA HIS A 3 -30.02 -9.87 -24.37
C HIS A 3 -28.51 -9.85 -24.63
N ALA A 4 -27.71 -9.84 -23.56
CA ALA A 4 -26.28 -10.07 -23.63
C ALA A 4 -25.98 -11.51 -23.18
N SER A 5 -25.41 -12.27 -24.12
CA SER A 5 -25.08 -13.69 -24.04
C SER A 5 -24.02 -14.02 -22.98
N GLU A 6 -24.31 -15.02 -22.15
CA GLU A 6 -23.37 -15.65 -21.22
C GLU A 6 -22.32 -16.47 -21.97
N ASN A 7 -21.06 -16.05 -21.90
CA ASN A 7 -19.93 -16.83 -22.38
C ASN A 7 -19.44 -17.76 -21.26
N VAL A 8 -19.86 -19.02 -21.33
CA VAL A 8 -19.46 -20.09 -20.41
C VAL A 8 -18.06 -20.59 -20.81
N ILE A 9 -17.03 -20.09 -20.13
CA ILE A 9 -15.65 -20.57 -20.29
C ILE A 9 -15.52 -21.90 -19.54
N SER A 10 -15.55 -23.00 -20.29
CA SER A 10 -15.33 -24.36 -19.79
C SER A 10 -13.85 -24.59 -19.49
N TYR A 11 -13.51 -24.74 -18.21
CA TYR A 11 -12.17 -25.12 -17.75
C TYR A 11 -11.92 -26.62 -17.98
N ARG A 12 -11.16 -26.95 -19.03
CA ARG A 12 -10.72 -28.31 -19.36
C ARG A 12 -9.62 -28.76 -18.36
N LYS A 13 -9.96 -29.66 -17.43
CA LYS A 13 -9.01 -30.40 -16.59
C LYS A 13 -8.04 -31.20 -17.48
N GLN A 14 -6.78 -30.79 -17.56
CA GLN A 14 -5.69 -31.63 -18.08
C GLN A 14 -5.21 -32.57 -16.97
N ASN A 15 -5.63 -33.84 -17.07
CA ASN A 15 -5.02 -34.95 -16.33
C ASN A 15 -3.64 -35.21 -16.91
N VAL A 16 -2.59 -34.67 -16.28
CA VAL A 16 -1.20 -35.05 -16.57
C VAL A 16 -0.88 -36.27 -15.71
N GLN A 17 -0.71 -37.39 -16.38
CA GLN A 17 -0.37 -38.70 -15.83
C GLN A 17 1.14 -38.72 -15.53
N PRO A 18 1.59 -38.99 -14.29
CA PRO A 18 3.01 -39.09 -14.00
C PRO A 18 3.57 -40.42 -14.52
N SER A 19 4.42 -40.34 -15.54
CA SER A 19 5.23 -41.45 -16.01
C SER A 19 6.24 -41.84 -14.93
N ALA A 20 5.99 -43.00 -14.31
CA ALA A 20 6.93 -43.65 -13.42
C ALA A 20 8.08 -44.23 -14.25
N THR A 21 9.21 -43.54 -14.28
CA THR A 21 10.48 -44.11 -14.75
C THR A 21 11.32 -44.45 -13.52
N ALA A 22 11.28 -45.74 -13.16
CA ALA A 22 12.18 -46.36 -12.22
C ALA A 22 13.57 -46.54 -12.87
N VAL A 23 14.63 -46.11 -12.18
CA VAL A 23 15.97 -46.69 -12.31
C VAL A 23 16.77 -46.51 -11.01
N ASN A 24 17.16 -47.67 -10.46
CA ASN A 24 18.17 -47.97 -9.42
C ASN A 24 19.59 -47.46 -9.81
N PRO A 25 20.70 -47.71 -9.06
CA PRO A 25 20.88 -48.14 -7.66
C PRO A 25 21.91 -47.28 -6.87
N LEU A 26 21.86 -47.37 -5.53
CA LEU A 26 22.98 -47.34 -4.56
C LEU A 26 24.27 -46.59 -4.98
N CYS A 27 24.21 -45.27 -5.05
CA CYS A 27 25.38 -44.44 -4.85
C CYS A 27 25.54 -44.23 -3.33
N SER A 28 26.62 -44.76 -2.77
CA SER A 28 27.03 -44.55 -1.38
C SER A 28 27.27 -43.05 -1.13
N GLN A 29 26.20 -42.35 -0.77
CA GLN A 29 26.26 -40.94 -0.39
C GLN A 29 27.08 -40.84 0.90
N PRO A 30 28.08 -39.94 0.97
CA PRO A 30 28.70 -39.61 2.24
C PRO A 30 27.58 -39.18 3.18
N LEU A 31 27.58 -39.74 4.38
CA LEU A 31 26.60 -39.49 5.43
C LEU A 31 26.72 -38.00 5.81
N TYR A 32 26.04 -37.14 5.06
CA TYR A 32 25.88 -35.73 5.37
C TYR A 32 25.14 -35.71 6.68
N ARG A 33 25.92 -35.56 7.76
CA ARG A 33 25.44 -35.37 9.11
C ARG A 33 24.61 -34.09 9.05
N THR A 34 23.30 -34.23 8.87
CA THR A 34 22.39 -33.10 8.84
C THR A 34 22.60 -32.35 10.16
N PRO A 35 23.01 -31.08 10.12
CA PRO A 35 23.16 -30.31 11.35
C PRO A 35 21.83 -30.40 12.12
N PRO A 36 21.88 -30.54 13.45
CA PRO A 36 20.66 -30.62 14.25
C PRO A 36 19.78 -29.42 13.90
N ALA A 37 18.51 -29.69 13.58
CA ALA A 37 17.56 -28.65 13.19
C ALA A 37 17.61 -27.54 14.25
N PRO A 38 17.77 -26.26 13.86
CA PRO A 38 17.81 -25.17 14.81
C PRO A 38 16.50 -25.21 15.62
N ARG A 39 16.63 -25.45 16.93
CA ARG A 39 15.50 -25.31 17.85
C ARG A 39 15.21 -23.83 17.94
N LEU A 40 14.23 -23.35 17.18
CA LEU A 40 13.63 -22.04 17.37
C LEU A 40 13.19 -21.97 18.83
N GLN A 41 13.89 -21.18 19.64
CA GLN A 41 13.52 -21.00 21.03
C GLN A 41 12.26 -20.14 21.05
N MET A 42 11.32 -20.41 21.96
CA MET A 42 10.08 -19.63 22.05
C MET A 42 10.33 -18.13 22.28
N THR A 43 11.49 -17.76 22.81
CA THR A 43 11.94 -16.37 22.98
C THR A 43 12.15 -15.63 21.67
N ASP A 44 12.58 -16.31 20.62
CA ASP A 44 12.85 -15.68 19.32
C ASP A 44 11.53 -15.31 18.62
N LEU A 45 10.50 -16.15 18.82
CA LEU A 45 9.18 -16.00 18.22
C LEU A 45 8.40 -14.84 18.87
N THR A 46 8.47 -14.71 20.20
CA THR A 46 7.84 -13.59 20.91
C THR A 46 8.52 -12.26 20.58
N GLN A 47 9.84 -12.25 20.45
CA GLN A 47 10.59 -11.06 20.06
C GLN A 47 10.26 -10.60 18.64
N LEU A 48 10.14 -11.54 17.69
CA LEU A 48 9.72 -11.25 16.32
C LEU A 48 8.31 -10.64 16.28
N LEU A 49 7.34 -11.27 16.94
CA LEU A 49 5.94 -10.80 16.96
C LEU A 49 5.79 -9.43 17.65
N LEU A 50 6.56 -9.18 18.71
CA LEU A 50 6.55 -7.89 19.40
C LEU A 50 7.14 -6.78 18.50
N SER A 51 8.19 -7.09 17.74
CA SER A 51 8.79 -6.17 16.78
C SER A 51 7.78 -5.77 15.69
N ASP A 52 7.07 -6.74 15.12
CA ASP A 52 6.05 -6.49 14.09
C ASP A 52 4.91 -5.60 14.60
N PHE A 53 4.47 -5.84 15.85
CA PHE A 53 3.44 -5.04 16.48
C PHE A 53 3.87 -3.58 16.67
N ILE A 54 5.07 -3.36 17.23
CA ILE A 54 5.61 -2.01 17.45
C ILE A 54 5.81 -1.30 16.12
N PHE A 55 6.30 -2.01 15.10
CA PHE A 55 6.51 -1.45 13.77
C PHE A 55 5.19 -0.99 13.13
N LEU A 56 4.17 -1.85 13.13
CA LEU A 56 2.85 -1.47 12.61
C LEU A 56 2.23 -0.31 13.40
N LEU A 57 2.31 -0.35 14.74
CA LEU A 57 1.80 0.73 15.57
C LEU A 57 2.51 2.06 15.25
N GLY A 58 3.83 2.01 15.01
CA GLY A 58 4.61 3.17 14.57
C GLY A 58 4.12 3.73 13.24
N ILE A 59 3.89 2.88 12.24
CA ILE A 59 3.35 3.30 10.94
C ILE A 59 1.97 3.94 11.09
N GLN A 60 1.09 3.30 11.86
CA GLN A 60 -0.26 3.80 12.14
C GLN A 60 -0.22 5.16 12.85
N ALA A 61 0.66 5.32 13.85
CA ALA A 61 0.88 6.58 14.54
C ALA A 61 1.38 7.67 13.59
N VAL A 62 2.34 7.35 12.70
CA VAL A 62 2.84 8.29 11.69
C VAL A 62 1.74 8.72 10.72
N LEU A 63 0.94 7.77 10.21
CA LEU A 63 -0.17 8.07 9.31
C LEU A 63 -1.23 8.94 10.01
N ALA A 64 -1.59 8.61 11.25
CA ALA A 64 -2.54 9.38 12.05
C ALA A 64 -2.03 10.79 12.34
N LEU A 65 -0.78 10.95 12.77
CA LEU A 65 -0.15 12.25 12.98
C LEU A 65 -0.10 13.06 11.69
N PHE A 66 0.21 12.42 10.56
CA PHE A 66 0.23 13.06 9.26
C PHE A 66 -1.17 13.53 8.84
N LEU A 67 -2.20 12.73 9.08
CA LEU A 67 -3.59 13.09 8.81
C LEU A 67 -4.05 14.27 9.68
N ILE A 68 -3.75 14.23 10.98
CA ILE A 68 -4.05 15.32 11.92
C ILE A 68 -3.32 16.59 11.49
N TYR A 69 -2.03 16.48 11.16
CA TYR A 69 -1.23 17.61 10.68
C TYR A 69 -1.80 18.20 9.40
N ALA A 70 -2.15 17.36 8.42
CA ALA A 70 -2.73 17.80 7.15
C ALA A 70 -4.11 18.46 7.36
N ALA A 71 -4.95 17.91 8.24
CA ALA A 71 -6.24 18.49 8.60
C ALA A 71 -6.06 19.84 9.30
N PHE A 72 -5.11 19.94 10.23
CA PHE A 72 -4.79 21.18 10.93
C PHE A 72 -4.27 22.26 9.98
N ARG A 73 -3.40 21.90 9.02
CA ARG A 73 -2.91 22.83 8.00
C ARG A 73 -4.01 23.30 7.06
N GLN A 74 -4.93 22.41 6.67
CA GLN A 74 -6.12 22.77 5.90
C GLN A 74 -6.98 23.77 6.67
N TRP A 75 -7.20 23.54 7.97
CA TRP A 75 -7.97 24.45 8.83
C TRP A 75 -7.30 25.82 8.97
N GLN A 76 -5.99 25.87 9.19
CA GLN A 76 -5.24 27.13 9.25
C GLN A 76 -5.32 27.92 7.93
N GLY A 77 -5.27 27.23 6.79
CA GLY A 77 -5.39 27.84 5.47
C GLY A 77 -6.76 28.50 5.25
N GLY A 78 -7.84 27.83 5.65
CA GLY A 78 -9.21 28.36 5.52
C GLY A 78 -9.47 29.63 6.34
N ARG A 79 -8.78 29.81 7.49
CA ARG A 79 -8.94 31.02 8.31
C ARG A 79 -8.28 32.26 7.69
N LYS A 80 -7.17 32.10 6.97
CA LYS A 80 -6.45 33.23 6.35
C LYS A 80 -7.19 33.83 5.15
N THR A 81 -8.04 33.05 4.49
CA THR A 81 -8.81 33.50 3.32
C THR A 81 -10.03 34.34 3.71
N ILE A 82 -10.53 34.22 4.95
CA ILE A 82 -11.75 34.89 5.40
C ILE A 82 -11.47 36.31 5.93
N THR A 83 -10.30 36.57 6.51
CA THR A 83 -10.01 37.82 7.22
C THR A 83 -9.18 38.86 6.44
N GLY A 84 -8.74 38.57 5.21
CA GLY A 84 -7.85 39.46 4.47
C GLY A 84 -8.19 39.60 2.99
N ARG A 85 -8.84 40.72 2.64
CA ARG A 85 -9.05 41.28 1.29
C ARG A 85 -9.88 40.45 0.30
N GLY A 86 -11.08 40.96 -0.01
CA GLY A 86 -11.78 40.84 -1.30
C GLY A 86 -11.69 39.49 -2.01
N GLY A 87 -12.69 38.64 -1.75
CA GLY A 87 -12.79 37.27 -2.25
C GLY A 87 -12.68 37.13 -3.77
N VAL A 88 -11.48 36.88 -4.26
CA VAL A 88 -11.29 36.18 -5.53
C VAL A 88 -11.33 34.70 -5.21
N THR A 89 -12.51 34.08 -5.38
CA THR A 89 -12.68 32.63 -5.35
C THR A 89 -11.98 32.07 -6.58
N ALA A 90 -10.66 31.94 -6.53
CA ALA A 90 -9.86 31.37 -7.60
C ALA A 90 -10.17 29.86 -7.67
N SER A 91 -11.20 29.51 -8.44
CA SER A 91 -11.50 28.13 -8.80
C SER A 91 -10.48 27.69 -9.85
N VAL A 92 -9.37 27.16 -9.39
CA VAL A 92 -8.34 26.60 -10.29
C VAL A 92 -8.88 25.29 -10.84
N LYS A 93 -9.44 25.33 -12.06
CA LYS A 93 -9.70 24.12 -12.84
C LYS A 93 -8.38 23.43 -13.11
N ARG A 94 -8.16 22.29 -12.47
CA ARG A 94 -6.96 21.47 -12.71
C ARG A 94 -7.11 20.74 -14.03
N GLY A 95 -6.03 20.73 -14.82
CA GLY A 95 -5.97 19.95 -16.05
C GLY A 95 -5.98 18.44 -15.77
N GLN A 96 -6.40 17.67 -16.77
CA GLN A 96 -6.51 16.21 -16.71
C GLN A 96 -5.21 15.54 -16.24
N GLY A 97 -4.05 15.97 -16.75
CA GLY A 97 -2.76 15.36 -16.37
C GLY A 97 -2.42 15.48 -14.88
N SER A 98 -2.89 16.54 -14.21
CA SER A 98 -2.72 16.68 -12.76
C SER A 98 -3.57 15.67 -11.98
N TRP A 99 -4.74 15.32 -12.50
CA TRP A 99 -5.59 14.29 -11.91
C TRP A 99 -4.99 12.92 -12.11
N ASP A 100 -4.49 12.60 -13.30
CA ASP A 100 -3.90 11.29 -13.59
C ASP A 100 -2.71 11.01 -12.66
N THR A 101 -1.88 12.04 -12.42
CA THR A 101 -0.76 11.97 -11.47
C THR A 101 -1.24 11.69 -10.04
N LEU A 102 -2.35 12.31 -9.63
CA LEU A 102 -2.91 12.13 -8.31
C LEU A 102 -3.45 10.71 -8.11
N HIS A 103 -4.19 10.19 -9.09
CA HIS A 103 -4.72 8.82 -9.06
C HIS A 103 -3.59 7.80 -9.02
N LEU A 104 -2.52 8.03 -9.78
CA LEU A 104 -1.34 7.16 -9.77
C LEU A 104 -0.66 7.14 -8.40
N ALA A 105 -0.40 8.31 -7.82
CA ALA A 105 0.22 8.43 -6.49
C ALA A 105 -0.65 7.79 -5.39
N TYR A 106 -1.97 7.98 -5.45
CA TYR A 106 -2.92 7.32 -4.58
C TYR A 106 -2.87 5.80 -4.75
N GLY A 107 -2.91 5.30 -6.00
CA GLY A 107 -2.84 3.87 -6.31
C GLY A 107 -1.60 3.22 -5.72
N ILE A 108 -0.42 3.78 -5.98
CA ILE A 108 0.85 3.29 -5.43
C ILE A 108 0.83 3.28 -3.89
N SER A 109 0.41 4.39 -3.27
CA SER A 109 0.36 4.50 -1.81
C SER A 109 -0.61 3.48 -1.19
N SER A 110 -1.76 3.26 -1.83
CA SER A 110 -2.78 2.32 -1.36
C SER A 110 -2.30 0.88 -1.40
N ILE A 111 -1.62 0.47 -2.47
CA ILE A 111 -1.04 -0.87 -2.61
C ILE A 111 0.04 -1.09 -1.55
N LEU A 112 0.91 -0.10 -1.35
CA LEU A 112 1.95 -0.17 -0.31
C LEU A 112 1.34 -0.32 1.10
N ALA A 113 0.31 0.48 1.43
CA ALA A 113 -0.37 0.38 2.72
C ALA A 113 -1.01 -1.00 2.93
N VAL A 114 -1.72 -1.52 1.93
CA VAL A 114 -2.34 -2.86 1.98
C VAL A 114 -1.28 -3.94 2.15
N GLN A 115 -0.17 -3.86 1.40
CA GLN A 115 0.88 -4.86 1.43
C GLN A 115 1.58 -4.92 2.78
N VAL A 116 1.88 -3.77 3.39
CA VAL A 116 2.52 -3.70 4.71
C VAL A 116 1.64 -4.32 5.80
N ILE A 117 0.34 -4.02 5.82
CA ILE A 117 -0.59 -4.60 6.81
C ILE A 117 -0.82 -6.08 6.55
N SER A 118 -0.89 -6.49 5.27
CA SER A 118 -1.11 -7.88 4.90
C SER A 118 0.07 -8.77 5.30
N ALA A 119 1.30 -8.28 5.10
CA ALA A 119 2.54 -8.99 5.40
C ALA A 119 2.79 -9.19 6.91
N SER A 120 2.30 -8.28 7.77
CA SER A 120 2.50 -8.41 9.21
C SER A 120 1.68 -9.54 9.81
N GLU A 121 2.22 -10.26 10.79
CA GLU A 121 1.45 -11.24 11.57
C GLU A 121 0.59 -10.61 12.68
N ALA A 122 0.74 -9.32 12.97
CA ALA A 122 0.00 -8.68 14.05
C ALA A 122 -1.49 -8.46 13.69
N PHE A 123 -2.31 -8.22 14.71
CA PHE A 123 -3.75 -7.92 14.57
C PHE A 123 -4.56 -8.96 13.76
N LYS A 124 -4.25 -10.25 13.91
CA LYS A 124 -5.06 -11.34 13.33
C LYS A 124 -6.53 -11.15 13.74
N GLY A 125 -7.42 -10.95 12.77
CA GLY A 125 -8.85 -10.65 12.96
C GLY A 125 -9.25 -9.19 12.69
N TRP A 126 -8.34 -8.21 12.85
CA TRP A 126 -8.63 -6.79 12.64
C TRP A 126 -7.95 -6.19 11.40
N LYS A 127 -7.17 -6.98 10.66
CA LYS A 127 -6.46 -6.54 9.44
C LYS A 127 -7.37 -5.83 8.44
N VAL A 128 -8.57 -6.36 8.21
CA VAL A 128 -9.53 -5.77 7.26
C VAL A 128 -9.98 -4.38 7.72
N ALA A 129 -10.26 -4.21 9.01
CA ALA A 129 -10.64 -2.92 9.56
C ALA A 129 -9.50 -1.90 9.48
N LEU A 130 -8.26 -2.31 9.78
CA LEU A 130 -7.07 -1.47 9.65
C LEU A 130 -6.82 -1.04 8.20
N ILE A 131 -6.85 -1.99 7.25
CA ILE A 131 -6.72 -1.69 5.82
C ILE A 131 -7.80 -0.70 5.38
N THR A 132 -9.05 -0.92 5.79
CA THR A 132 -10.17 -0.04 5.42
C THR A 132 -9.98 1.37 5.98
N ALA A 133 -9.54 1.49 7.24
CA ALA A 133 -9.25 2.78 7.87
C ALA A 133 -8.11 3.52 7.16
N ASP A 134 -7.02 2.83 6.82
CA ASP A 134 -5.88 3.41 6.09
C ASP A 134 -6.29 3.87 4.69
N LEU A 135 -7.08 3.07 3.97
CA LEU A 135 -7.58 3.45 2.65
C LEU A 135 -8.51 4.67 2.74
N ALA A 136 -9.39 4.75 3.76
CA ALA A 136 -10.24 5.91 3.98
C ALA A 136 -9.42 7.17 4.31
N ALA A 137 -8.38 7.03 5.14
CA ALA A 137 -7.44 8.10 5.46
C ALA A 137 -6.69 8.60 4.23
N LEU A 138 -6.20 7.68 3.37
CA LEU A 138 -5.54 8.02 2.12
C LEU A 138 -6.51 8.70 1.15
N ILE A 139 -7.75 8.21 1.00
CA ILE A 139 -8.77 8.87 0.17
C ILE A 139 -9.00 10.30 0.66
N TYR A 140 -9.15 10.49 1.97
CA TYR A 140 -9.31 11.82 2.56
C TYR A 140 -8.13 12.74 2.23
N LEU A 141 -6.90 12.26 2.43
CA LEU A 141 -5.68 13.02 2.15
C LEU A 141 -5.56 13.41 0.67
N TYR A 142 -5.72 12.46 -0.25
CA TYR A 142 -5.51 12.71 -1.68
C TYR A 142 -6.62 13.56 -2.31
N TYR A 143 -7.89 13.28 -2.00
CA TYR A 143 -9.02 13.91 -2.71
C TYR A 143 -9.61 15.12 -1.99
N TYR A 144 -9.69 15.09 -0.65
CA TYR A 144 -10.37 16.12 0.12
C TYR A 144 -9.42 17.16 0.73
N ASN A 145 -8.16 16.79 1.00
CA ASN A 145 -7.18 17.71 1.55
C ASN A 145 -6.45 18.50 0.45
N GLY A 146 -6.87 19.75 0.23
CA GLY A 146 -6.30 20.62 -0.79
C GLY A 146 -4.81 20.92 -0.60
N TRP A 147 -4.35 21.04 0.66
CA TRP A 147 -2.94 21.26 0.98
C TRP A 147 -2.06 20.07 0.56
N PHE A 148 -2.45 18.86 0.94
CA PHE A 148 -1.71 17.64 0.61
C PHE A 148 -1.66 17.43 -0.90
N ARG A 149 -2.81 17.57 -1.57
CA ARG A 149 -2.91 17.49 -3.03
C ARG A 149 -1.95 18.46 -3.74
N ASN A 150 -1.85 19.70 -3.25
CA ASN A 150 -0.93 20.70 -3.81
C ASN A 150 0.53 20.30 -3.59
N LYS A 151 0.86 19.68 -2.45
CA LYS A 151 2.22 19.21 -2.17
C LYS A 151 2.62 18.05 -3.08
N VAL A 152 1.75 17.06 -3.28
CA VAL A 152 2.02 15.93 -4.17
C VAL A 152 2.33 16.42 -5.59
N ILE A 153 1.48 17.29 -6.15
CA ILE A 153 1.70 17.84 -7.49
C ILE A 153 2.98 18.69 -7.54
N GLY A 154 3.24 19.48 -6.50
CA GLY A 154 4.46 20.28 -6.42
C GLY A 154 5.73 19.44 -6.45
N VAL A 155 5.73 18.28 -5.78
CA VAL A 155 6.86 17.33 -5.82
C VAL A 155 7.05 16.75 -7.22
N VAL A 156 5.97 16.31 -7.88
CA VAL A 156 6.05 15.74 -9.23
C VAL A 156 6.47 16.78 -10.28
N ASN A 157 5.97 18.00 -10.18
CA ASN A 157 6.39 19.07 -11.08
C ASN A 157 7.88 19.41 -10.87
N LYS A 158 8.33 19.41 -9.61
CA LYS A 158 9.74 19.65 -9.29
C LYS A 158 10.65 18.54 -9.81
N SER A 159 10.21 17.27 -9.78
CA SER A 159 11.02 16.16 -10.32
C SER A 159 11.15 16.23 -11.84
N ARG A 160 10.09 16.62 -12.56
CA ARG A 160 10.15 16.82 -14.03
C ARG A 160 11.13 17.90 -14.45
N GLY A 161 11.20 19.00 -13.70
CA GLY A 161 12.14 20.09 -13.99
C GLY A 161 13.62 19.73 -13.80
N LEU A 162 13.94 18.61 -13.14
CA LEU A 162 15.32 18.13 -12.99
C LEU A 162 15.81 17.31 -14.20
N GLU A 163 14.91 16.77 -15.03
CA GLU A 163 15.27 15.96 -16.20
C GLU A 163 15.80 16.81 -17.36
N GLU A 164 15.50 18.11 -17.42
CA GLU A 164 15.91 19.01 -18.51
C GLU A 164 17.33 19.58 -18.35
N GLN A 165 18.06 19.23 -17.28
CA GLN A 165 19.41 19.74 -17.01
C GLN A 165 20.55 18.73 -17.28
N PHE A 166 20.24 17.59 -17.90
CA PHE A 166 21.20 16.55 -18.29
C PHE A 166 21.17 16.31 -19.80
#